data_AF-A0A6P0JWW6-F1
#
_entry.id   AF-A0A6P0JWW6-F1
#
_cell.length_a   1.000
_cell.length_b   1.000
_cell.length_c   1.000
_cell.angle_alpha   90.00
_cell.angle_beta   90.00
_cell.angle_gamma   90.00
#
_symmetry.space_group_name_H-M   'P 1'
#
loop_
_entity.id
_entity.type
_entity.pdbx_description
1 polymer ?
#
loop_
_entity_poly.entity_id
_entity_poly.type
_entity_poly.pdbx_seq_one_letter_code
_entity_poly.pdbx_strand_id
1 'polypeptide(L)'
;MPTLQDVSNHNTQFRQLQTKLRDCAASIDLFDQDDFDILVIPSFSIDQEQLGKIEGFLHYEERLLFSLIRLRNPHTRLIYVTAQPLSPTIIDYYLQLLPGIPFSHARSRLLLLSTYDASLKPLSQKILERPRLVERIRKAMRPEKSYIVCFNSSPWERELSLRLGVPLLACSPDLLYWGSKSGSREIFASAGVPHPDGSPLMWDEESLLQEAAQLCGILPHN
;
A
#
# COMPACT_ATOMS: atom_id res chain seq x y z
N MET A 1 8.81 -24.51 -0.47
CA MET A 1 7.55 -24.17 -1.16
C MET A 1 6.43 -24.40 -0.15
N PRO A 2 5.64 -23.37 0.22
CA PRO A 2 4.50 -23.56 1.12
C PRO A 2 3.44 -24.47 0.48
N THR A 3 2.76 -25.28 1.28
CA THR A 3 1.72 -26.19 0.77
C THR A 3 0.41 -25.42 0.50
N LEU A 4 -0.50 -25.97 -0.32
CA LEU A 4 -1.82 -25.37 -0.59
C LEU A 4 -2.62 -25.13 0.71
N GLN A 5 -2.45 -26.00 1.71
CA GLN A 5 -3.03 -25.86 3.04
C GLN A 5 -2.48 -24.64 3.78
N ASP A 6 -1.16 -24.42 3.71
CA ASP A 6 -0.50 -23.26 4.34
C ASP A 6 -1.02 -21.94 3.76
N VAL A 7 -1.18 -21.84 2.43
CA VAL A 7 -1.72 -20.65 1.76
C VAL A 7 -3.17 -20.39 2.17
N SER A 8 -4.00 -21.43 2.29
CA SER A 8 -5.41 -21.29 2.70
C SER A 8 -5.54 -20.81 4.16
N ASN A 9 -4.67 -21.29 5.05
CA ASN A 9 -4.63 -20.89 6.46
C ASN A 9 -4.17 -19.44 6.58
N HIS A 10 -3.14 -19.07 5.82
CA HIS A 10 -2.59 -17.72 5.78
C HIS A 10 -3.64 -16.67 5.35
N ASN A 11 -4.43 -16.98 4.32
CA ASN A 11 -5.54 -16.13 3.88
C ASN A 11 -6.65 -16.01 4.91
N THR A 12 -6.94 -17.10 5.63
CA THR A 12 -7.94 -17.10 6.69
C THR A 12 -7.51 -16.22 7.86
N GLN A 13 -6.27 -16.36 8.31
CA GLN A 13 -5.69 -15.51 9.36
C GLN A 13 -5.71 -14.03 8.96
N PHE A 14 -5.34 -13.72 7.71
CA PHE A 14 -5.37 -12.34 7.23
C PHE A 14 -6.78 -11.78 7.24
N ARG A 15 -7.77 -12.53 6.74
CA ARG A 15 -9.18 -12.11 6.76
C ARG A 15 -9.69 -11.87 8.19
N GLN A 16 -9.34 -12.73 9.13
CA GLN A 16 -9.67 -12.56 10.55
C GLN A 16 -9.01 -11.30 11.12
N LEU A 17 -7.74 -11.03 10.79
CA LEU A 17 -7.08 -9.81 11.21
C LEU A 17 -7.76 -8.56 10.63
N GLN A 18 -8.18 -8.60 9.36
CA GLN A 18 -8.86 -7.47 8.72
C GLN A 18 -10.23 -7.15 9.34
N THR A 19 -10.88 -8.06 10.07
CA THR A 19 -12.15 -7.72 10.75
C THR A 19 -11.97 -6.64 11.80
N LYS A 20 -10.76 -6.48 12.38
CA LYS A 20 -10.44 -5.40 13.32
C LYS A 20 -10.55 -4.00 12.72
N LEU A 21 -10.48 -3.87 11.38
CA LEU A 21 -10.71 -2.58 10.73
C LEU A 21 -12.16 -2.12 10.83
N ARG A 22 -13.13 -3.02 11.03
CA ARG A 22 -14.55 -2.62 11.15
C ARG A 22 -14.76 -1.72 12.35
N ASP A 23 -14.06 -2.00 13.44
CA ASP A 23 -14.10 -1.19 14.67
C ASP A 23 -13.41 0.17 14.47
N CYS A 24 -12.51 0.27 13.48
CA CYS A 24 -11.82 1.49 13.09
C CYS A 24 -12.50 2.25 11.93
N ALA A 25 -13.38 1.60 11.15
CA ALA A 25 -13.85 2.12 9.86
C ALA A 25 -14.72 3.36 10.01
N ALA A 26 -15.54 3.43 11.06
CA ALA A 26 -16.38 4.60 11.34
C ALA A 26 -15.55 5.88 11.61
N SER A 27 -14.30 5.74 12.02
CA SER A 27 -13.44 6.85 12.44
C SER A 27 -12.26 7.14 11.51
N ILE A 28 -11.89 6.21 10.63
CA ILE A 28 -10.87 6.47 9.60
C ILE A 28 -11.28 7.62 8.65
N ASP A 29 -12.57 7.76 8.37
CA ASP A 29 -13.13 8.84 7.54
C ASP A 29 -13.25 10.17 8.30
N LEU A 30 -13.35 10.11 9.63
CA LEU A 30 -13.39 11.28 10.52
C LEU A 30 -11.98 11.55 11.02
N PHE A 31 -11.19 12.28 10.22
CA PHE A 31 -9.78 12.64 10.46
C PHE A 31 -9.42 13.05 11.90
N ASP A 32 -10.38 13.49 12.73
CA ASP A 32 -10.14 14.21 13.97
C ASP A 32 -10.65 13.53 15.25
N GLN A 33 -11.23 12.32 15.21
CA GLN A 33 -11.92 11.77 16.40
C GLN A 33 -11.20 10.64 17.14
N ASP A 34 -10.25 9.93 16.51
CA ASP A 34 -9.75 8.68 17.10
C ASP A 34 -8.26 8.62 17.44
N ASP A 35 -7.96 7.77 18.43
CA ASP A 35 -6.64 7.53 19.02
C ASP A 35 -5.99 6.28 18.39
N PHE A 36 -5.46 6.41 17.17
CA PHE A 36 -4.78 5.31 16.47
C PHE A 36 -3.29 5.53 16.26
N ASP A 37 -2.54 4.43 16.25
CA ASP A 37 -1.19 4.38 15.70
C ASP A 37 -1.23 3.96 14.24
N ILE A 38 -0.71 4.81 13.37
CA ILE A 38 -0.69 4.58 11.94
C ILE A 38 0.72 4.19 11.55
N LEU A 39 0.89 2.97 11.05
CA LEU A 39 2.14 2.55 10.40
C LEU A 39 2.05 2.82 8.90
N VAL A 40 2.86 3.74 8.42
CA VAL A 40 2.93 4.08 7.00
C VAL A 40 4.09 3.31 6.37
N ILE A 41 3.74 2.40 5.47
CA ILE A 41 4.67 1.59 4.68
C ILE A 41 4.50 1.96 3.21
N PRO A 42 5.24 2.96 2.70
CA PRO A 42 5.17 3.38 1.30
C PRO A 42 5.90 2.40 0.37
N SER A 43 5.77 1.10 0.63
CA SER A 43 6.31 0.02 -0.17
C SER A 43 5.66 0.03 -1.53
N PHE A 44 6.49 -0.05 -2.56
CA PHE A 44 6.07 -0.10 -3.94
C PHE A 44 6.51 -1.44 -4.54
N SER A 45 5.61 -2.41 -4.48
CA SER A 45 5.84 -3.78 -4.97
C SER A 45 5.43 -3.93 -6.44
N ILE A 46 6.24 -3.42 -7.37
CA ILE A 46 6.08 -3.62 -8.83
C ILE A 46 7.26 -4.45 -9.37
N ASP A 47 7.07 -5.08 -10.53
CA ASP A 47 8.09 -5.78 -11.29
C ASP A 47 9.43 -5.00 -11.34
N GLN A 48 10.49 -5.64 -10.88
CA GLN A 48 11.82 -5.04 -10.70
C GLN A 48 12.43 -4.61 -12.03
N GLU A 49 12.11 -5.28 -13.14
CA GLU A 49 12.58 -4.88 -14.47
C GLU A 49 11.94 -3.56 -14.92
N GLN A 50 10.69 -3.29 -14.52
CA GLN A 50 10.05 -2.01 -14.79
C GLN A 50 10.58 -0.92 -13.86
N LEU A 51 10.88 -1.26 -12.59
CA LEU A 51 11.45 -0.33 -11.62
C LEU A 51 12.83 0.16 -12.04
N GLY A 52 13.67 -0.71 -12.62
CA GLY A 52 14.99 -0.34 -13.12
C GLY A 52 14.97 0.72 -14.23
N LYS A 53 13.82 0.94 -14.88
CA LYS A 53 13.65 1.96 -15.93
C LYS A 53 13.25 3.33 -15.35
N ILE A 54 12.93 3.40 -14.06
CA ILE A 54 12.44 4.62 -13.41
C ILE A 54 13.58 5.26 -12.61
N GLU A 55 14.12 6.36 -13.13
CA GLU A 55 15.09 7.16 -12.40
C GLU A 55 14.46 7.71 -11.11
N GLY A 56 15.19 7.63 -9.99
CA GLY A 56 14.72 8.11 -8.70
C GLY A 56 13.63 7.26 -8.04
N PHE A 57 13.45 5.99 -8.44
CA PHE A 57 12.46 5.08 -7.82
C PHE A 57 12.53 5.06 -6.28
N LEU A 58 13.71 5.14 -5.68
CA LEU A 58 13.88 5.14 -4.23
C LEU A 58 13.19 6.33 -3.53
N HIS A 59 12.90 7.42 -4.25
CA HIS A 59 12.15 8.58 -3.74
C HIS A 59 10.63 8.41 -3.83
N TYR A 60 10.12 7.32 -4.43
CA TYR A 60 8.68 7.05 -4.46
C TYR A 60 8.09 6.91 -3.06
N GLU A 61 8.93 6.52 -2.11
CA GLU A 61 8.53 6.43 -0.71
C GLU A 61 8.12 7.79 -0.12
N GLU A 62 8.59 8.90 -0.69
CA GLU A 62 8.20 10.26 -0.30
C GLU A 62 6.77 10.61 -0.74
N ARG A 63 6.17 9.84 -1.66
CA ARG A 63 4.80 10.09 -2.16
C ARG A 63 3.72 9.91 -1.10
N LEU A 64 3.97 9.15 -0.04
CA LEU A 64 3.03 9.01 1.08
C LEU A 64 3.26 10.05 2.20
N LEU A 65 4.15 11.02 2.03
CA LEU A 65 4.36 12.05 3.06
C LEU A 65 3.10 12.89 3.32
N PHE A 66 2.14 12.91 2.40
CA PHE A 66 0.82 13.47 2.67
C PHE A 66 0.13 12.83 3.89
N SER A 67 0.44 11.57 4.22
CA SER A 67 -0.10 10.87 5.41
C SER A 67 0.26 11.55 6.73
N LEU A 68 1.31 12.39 6.76
CA LEU A 68 1.64 13.24 7.91
C LEU A 68 0.50 14.18 8.28
N ILE A 69 -0.43 14.47 7.36
CA ILE A 69 -1.66 15.22 7.65
C ILE A 69 -2.50 14.58 8.78
N ARG A 70 -2.39 13.27 8.99
CA ARG A 70 -3.08 12.54 10.07
C ARG A 70 -2.62 12.97 11.45
N LEU A 71 -1.42 13.56 11.57
CA LEU A 71 -0.96 14.18 12.82
C LEU A 71 -1.76 15.44 13.19
N ARG A 72 -2.68 15.92 12.35
CA ARG A 72 -3.68 16.93 12.72
C ARG A 72 -4.61 16.49 13.86
N ASN A 73 -4.79 15.18 14.04
CA ASN A 73 -5.47 14.69 15.21
C ASN A 73 -4.46 14.57 16.36
N PRO A 74 -4.65 15.24 17.50
CA PRO A 74 -3.67 15.25 18.60
C PRO A 74 -3.45 13.88 19.26
N HIS A 75 -4.38 12.93 19.09
CA HIS A 75 -4.30 11.58 19.65
C HIS A 75 -3.64 10.57 18.71
N THR A 76 -3.50 10.91 17.42
CA THR A 76 -2.85 10.02 16.45
C THR A 76 -1.34 9.99 16.65
N ARG A 77 -0.73 8.81 16.55
CA ARG A 77 0.73 8.64 16.47
C ARG A 77 1.06 8.02 15.13
N LEU A 78 2.17 8.44 14.52
CA LEU A 78 2.52 7.99 13.18
C LEU A 78 3.93 7.40 13.18
N ILE A 79 4.05 6.18 12.66
CA ILE A 79 5.31 5.51 12.40
C ILE A 79 5.50 5.48 10.89
N TYR A 80 6.52 6.16 10.38
CA TYR A 80 6.82 6.20 8.96
C TYR A 80 8.12 5.42 8.71
N VAL A 81 8.07 4.43 7.83
CA VAL A 81 9.23 3.60 7.49
C VAL A 81 9.66 3.89 6.06
N THR A 82 10.97 4.02 5.84
CA THR A 82 11.56 4.18 4.50
C THR A 82 12.74 3.24 4.28
N ALA A 83 13.13 3.04 3.03
CA ALA A 83 14.35 2.40 2.61
C ALA A 83 15.59 3.25 2.92
N GLN A 84 15.49 4.55 2.68
CA GLN A 84 16.54 5.54 2.92
C GLN A 84 16.05 6.62 3.89
N PRO A 85 16.91 7.15 4.77
CA PRO A 85 16.51 8.21 5.70
C PRO A 85 15.94 9.42 4.96
N LEU A 86 14.80 9.93 5.43
CA LEU A 86 14.22 11.17 4.94
C LEU A 86 15.01 12.37 5.47
N SER A 87 15.17 13.39 4.62
CA SER A 87 15.78 14.65 5.04
C SER A 87 14.93 15.31 6.14
N PRO A 88 15.52 15.74 7.27
CA PRO A 88 14.81 16.47 8.31
C PRO A 88 14.07 17.70 7.77
N THR A 89 14.66 18.42 6.81
CA THR A 89 14.06 19.60 6.18
C THR A 89 12.74 19.28 5.48
N ILE A 90 12.63 18.12 4.83
CA ILE A 90 11.39 17.69 4.16
C ILE A 90 10.31 17.43 5.22
N ILE A 91 10.66 16.72 6.29
CA ILE A 91 9.73 16.45 7.40
C ILE A 91 9.26 17.76 8.03
N ASP A 92 10.19 18.68 8.29
CA ASP A 92 9.87 19.95 8.92
C ASP A 92 8.93 20.79 8.05
N TYR A 93 9.17 20.82 6.75
CA TYR A 93 8.27 21.44 5.78
C TYR A 93 6.85 20.87 5.86
N TYR A 94 6.67 19.54 5.79
CA TYR A 94 5.35 18.93 5.85
C TYR A 94 4.64 19.18 7.19
N LEU A 95 5.38 19.14 8.31
CA LEU A 95 4.80 19.39 9.63
C LEU A 95 4.39 20.86 9.84
N GLN A 96 5.09 21.81 9.22
CA GLN A 96 4.71 23.24 9.24
C GLN A 96 3.42 23.53 8.45
N LEU A 97 3.08 22.67 7.48
CA LEU A 97 1.83 22.80 6.72
C LEU A 97 0.58 22.32 7.48
N LEU A 98 0.74 21.75 8.68
CA LEU A 98 -0.39 21.24 9.46
C LEU A 98 -1.16 22.41 10.13
N PRO A 99 -2.40 22.71 9.73
CA PRO A 99 -3.18 23.77 10.36
C PRO A 99 -3.62 23.36 11.77
N GLY A 100 -3.58 24.31 12.71
CA GLY A 100 -4.18 24.16 14.04
C GLY A 100 -3.38 23.36 15.06
N ILE A 101 -2.18 22.85 14.72
CA ILE A 101 -1.29 22.15 15.66
C ILE A 101 0.12 22.74 15.66
N PRO A 102 0.72 22.98 16.83
CA PRO A 102 2.11 23.38 16.91
C PRO A 102 3.04 22.28 16.38
N PHE A 103 4.05 22.69 15.60
CA PHE A 103 5.07 21.82 15.02
C PHE A 103 5.64 20.79 16.02
N SER A 104 6.01 21.24 17.22
CA SER A 104 6.62 20.40 18.26
C SER A 104 5.70 19.26 18.72
N HIS A 105 4.38 19.50 18.76
CA HIS A 105 3.38 18.51 19.14
C HIS A 105 3.16 17.46 18.06
N ALA A 106 3.23 17.83 16.78
CA ALA A 106 3.17 16.86 15.69
C ALA A 106 4.48 16.04 15.63
N ARG A 107 5.63 16.70 15.78
CA ARG A 107 6.95 16.08 15.70
C ARG A 107 7.18 15.02 16.78
N SER A 108 6.69 15.24 18.01
CA SER A 108 6.85 14.31 19.13
C SER A 108 6.07 13.00 18.97
N ARG A 109 5.05 13.00 18.09
CA ARG A 109 4.20 11.83 17.78
C ARG A 109 4.59 11.13 16.47
N LEU A 110 5.62 11.62 15.79
CA LEU A 110 6.16 11.06 14.56
C LEU A 110 7.44 10.26 14.84
N LEU A 111 7.38 8.94 14.64
CA LEU A 111 8.54 8.05 14.65
C LEU A 111 8.97 7.74 13.21
N LEU A 112 10.19 8.13 12.86
CA LEU A 112 10.79 7.81 11.56
C LEU A 112 11.76 6.63 11.72
N LEU A 113 11.60 5.62 10.88
CA LEU A 113 12.48 4.45 10.82
C LEU A 113 13.01 4.27 9.39
N SER A 114 14.24 3.80 9.24
CA SER A 114 14.82 3.49 7.94
C SER A 114 15.44 2.09 7.95
N THR A 115 15.33 1.38 6.82
CA THR A 115 16.00 0.08 6.62
C THR A 115 17.45 0.22 6.16
N TYR A 116 17.85 1.41 5.73
CA TYR A 116 19.16 1.73 5.15
C TYR A 116 19.52 0.81 3.97
N ASP A 117 18.54 0.54 3.11
CA ASP A 117 18.64 -0.45 2.03
C ASP A 117 18.19 0.14 0.69
N ALA A 118 19.16 0.45 -0.18
CA ALA A 118 18.91 1.04 -1.49
C ALA A 118 18.62 -0.02 -2.59
N SER A 119 18.47 -1.30 -2.25
CA SER A 119 18.13 -2.32 -3.25
C SER A 119 16.74 -2.10 -3.85
N LEU A 120 16.48 -2.70 -5.03
CA LEU A 120 15.18 -2.63 -5.71
C LEU A 120 14.10 -3.52 -5.08
N LYS A 121 14.38 -4.13 -3.93
CA LYS A 121 13.38 -4.92 -3.21
C LYS A 121 12.26 -4.00 -2.67
N PRO A 122 11.01 -4.49 -2.61
CA PRO A 122 9.94 -3.77 -1.94
C PRO A 122 10.28 -3.46 -0.48
N LEU A 123 9.82 -2.32 0.04
CA LEU A 123 10.08 -1.90 1.41
C LEU A 123 9.54 -2.91 2.43
N SER A 124 8.36 -3.47 2.20
CA SER A 124 7.79 -4.50 3.07
C SER A 124 8.68 -5.74 3.15
N GLN A 125 9.27 -6.17 2.03
CA GLN A 125 10.25 -7.25 2.01
C GLN A 125 11.51 -6.86 2.81
N LYS A 126 12.05 -5.66 2.59
CA LYS A 126 13.21 -5.14 3.35
C LYS A 126 12.96 -5.16 4.86
N ILE A 127 11.75 -4.83 5.30
CA ILE A 127 11.36 -4.86 6.72
C ILE A 127 11.29 -6.30 7.23
N LEU A 128 10.62 -7.19 6.49
CA LEU A 128 10.46 -8.61 6.87
C LEU A 128 11.80 -9.34 7.00
N GLU A 129 12.77 -9.00 6.15
CA GLU A 129 14.16 -9.52 6.22
C GLU A 129 14.92 -9.04 7.47
N ARG A 130 14.36 -8.12 8.28
CA ARG A 130 14.99 -7.51 9.46
C ARG A 130 14.16 -7.77 10.73
N PRO A 131 14.29 -8.94 11.39
CA PRO A 131 13.49 -9.28 12.57
C PRO A 131 13.54 -8.25 13.71
N ARG A 132 14.71 -7.62 13.93
CA ARG A 132 14.87 -6.55 14.92
C ARG A 132 14.04 -5.30 14.60
N LEU A 133 13.91 -4.96 13.32
CA LEU A 133 13.09 -3.84 12.87
C LEU A 133 11.61 -4.15 13.01
N VAL A 134 11.18 -5.36 12.62
CA VAL A 134 9.81 -5.83 12.84
C VAL A 134 9.43 -5.73 14.32
N GLU A 135 10.29 -6.21 15.22
CA GLU A 135 10.07 -6.12 16.66
C GLU A 135 10.04 -4.67 17.18
N ARG A 136 10.88 -3.80 16.63
CA ARG A 136 10.88 -2.37 16.97
C ARG A 136 9.57 -1.69 16.55
N ILE A 137 9.09 -1.98 15.34
CA ILE A 137 7.80 -1.47 14.84
C ILE A 137 6.67 -1.99 15.72
N ARG A 138 6.63 -3.30 15.97
CA ARG A 138 5.61 -3.94 16.81
C ARG A 138 5.54 -3.33 18.21
N LYS A 139 6.68 -3.04 18.84
CA LYS A 139 6.75 -2.39 20.17
C LYS A 139 6.32 -0.93 20.18
N ALA A 140 6.41 -0.23 19.05
CA ALA A 140 5.98 1.16 18.93
C ALA A 140 4.45 1.31 18.78
N MET A 141 3.76 0.21 18.46
CA MET A 141 2.34 0.19 18.10
C MET A 141 1.48 -0.44 19.20
N ARG A 142 0.24 0.02 19.33
CA ARG A 142 -0.80 -0.55 20.20
C ARG A 142 -1.66 -1.51 19.40
N PRO A 143 -1.56 -2.84 19.56
CA PRO A 143 -2.16 -3.81 18.64
C PRO A 143 -3.66 -3.61 18.35
N GLU A 144 -4.46 -3.25 19.36
CA GLU A 144 -5.91 -3.03 19.22
C GLU A 144 -6.28 -1.61 18.75
N LYS A 145 -5.30 -0.72 18.64
CA LYS A 145 -5.46 0.67 18.21
C LYS A 145 -4.43 1.02 17.14
N SER A 146 -4.18 0.10 16.21
CA SER A 146 -3.25 0.34 15.13
C SER A 146 -3.75 -0.21 13.80
N TYR A 147 -3.32 0.43 12.71
CA TYR A 147 -3.46 -0.10 11.37
C TYR A 147 -2.28 0.31 10.48
N ILE A 148 -2.10 -0.43 9.40
CA ILE A 148 -1.05 -0.18 8.40
C ILE A 148 -1.68 0.53 7.20
N VAL A 149 -1.03 1.58 6.70
CA VAL A 149 -1.32 2.22 5.41
C VAL A 149 -0.18 1.89 4.46
N CYS A 150 -0.52 1.44 3.26
CA CYS A 150 0.45 1.10 2.23
C CYS A 150 0.18 1.82 0.91
N PHE A 151 1.19 1.92 0.03
CA PHE A 151 0.97 2.40 -1.33
C PHE A 151 0.24 1.36 -2.17
N ASN A 152 0.71 0.10 -2.19
CA ASN A 152 0.03 -1.01 -2.82
C ASN A 152 -0.14 -2.19 -1.86
N SER A 153 -1.21 -2.96 -2.04
CA SER A 153 -1.47 -4.17 -1.25
C SER A 153 -0.95 -5.39 -2.00
N SER A 154 0.20 -5.92 -1.59
CA SER A 154 0.79 -7.13 -2.18
C SER A 154 0.92 -8.26 -1.14
N PRO A 155 1.35 -9.46 -1.55
CA PRO A 155 1.66 -10.54 -0.61
C PRO A 155 2.65 -10.12 0.49
N TRP A 156 3.57 -9.20 0.21
CA TRP A 156 4.52 -8.69 1.20
C TRP A 156 3.86 -7.85 2.29
N GLU A 157 2.91 -6.99 1.94
CA GLU A 157 2.16 -6.18 2.91
C GLU A 157 1.25 -7.07 3.77
N ARG A 158 0.65 -8.12 3.19
CA ARG A 158 -0.10 -9.15 3.95
C ARG A 158 0.78 -9.86 4.96
N GLU A 159 1.95 -10.34 4.53
CA GLU A 159 2.91 -11.01 5.44
C GLU A 159 3.35 -10.07 6.56
N LEU A 160 3.67 -8.81 6.24
CA LEU A 160 4.04 -7.81 7.23
C LEU A 160 2.90 -7.54 8.23
N SER A 161 1.66 -7.42 7.74
CA SER A 161 0.46 -7.24 8.56
C SER A 161 0.28 -8.41 9.55
N LEU A 162 0.37 -9.64 9.06
CA LEU A 162 0.28 -10.84 9.89
C LEU A 162 1.42 -10.93 10.90
N ARG A 163 2.65 -10.63 10.49
CA ARG A 163 3.82 -10.66 11.37
C ARG A 163 3.75 -9.64 12.51
N LEU A 164 3.17 -8.47 12.23
CA LEU A 164 2.95 -7.43 13.22
C LEU A 164 1.70 -7.66 14.07
N GLY A 165 0.74 -8.46 13.58
CA GLY A 165 -0.57 -8.63 14.20
C GLY A 165 -1.43 -7.36 14.09
N VAL A 166 -1.22 -6.56 13.05
CA VAL A 166 -1.85 -5.25 12.84
C VAL A 166 -2.59 -5.27 11.49
N PRO A 167 -3.87 -4.87 11.44
CA PRO A 167 -4.63 -4.89 10.19
C PRO A 167 -4.07 -3.93 9.13
N LEU A 168 -4.37 -4.22 7.87
CA LEU A 168 -3.86 -3.50 6.71
C LEU A 168 -5.02 -2.74 6.06
N LEU A 169 -5.01 -1.41 6.14
CA LEU A 169 -6.02 -0.56 5.52
C LEU A 169 -5.83 -0.52 4.00
N ALA A 170 -6.16 -1.63 3.33
CA ALA A 170 -6.12 -1.79 1.89
C ALA A 170 -7.00 -2.98 1.45
N CYS A 171 -7.24 -3.08 0.14
CA CYS A 171 -7.90 -4.26 -0.42
C CYS A 171 -7.06 -5.53 -0.22
N SER A 172 -7.70 -6.69 -0.13
CA SER A 172 -6.97 -7.97 -0.08
C SER A 172 -6.07 -8.14 -1.31
N PRO A 173 -4.80 -8.60 -1.15
CA PRO A 173 -3.94 -8.92 -2.29
C PRO A 173 -4.54 -9.98 -3.23
N ASP A 174 -5.44 -10.82 -2.74
CA ASP A 174 -6.14 -11.82 -3.57
C ASP A 174 -7.06 -11.17 -4.63
N LEU A 175 -7.39 -9.88 -4.48
CA LEU A 175 -8.22 -9.12 -5.42
C LEU A 175 -7.40 -8.35 -6.45
N LEU A 176 -6.06 -8.43 -6.42
CA LEU A 176 -5.20 -7.68 -7.33
C LEU A 176 -5.51 -7.93 -8.81
N TYR A 177 -5.90 -9.15 -9.16
CA TYR A 177 -6.29 -9.50 -10.53
C TYR A 177 -7.39 -8.57 -11.07
N TRP A 178 -8.41 -8.29 -10.25
CA TRP A 178 -9.53 -7.46 -10.64
C TRP A 178 -9.17 -5.98 -10.81
N GLY A 179 -8.05 -5.54 -10.24
CA GLY A 179 -7.48 -4.21 -10.47
C GLY A 179 -6.64 -4.11 -11.77
N SER A 180 -6.37 -5.22 -12.45
CA SER A 180 -5.68 -5.21 -13.74
C SER A 180 -6.62 -4.79 -14.87
N LYS A 181 -6.05 -4.37 -16.01
CA LYS A 181 -6.85 -4.03 -17.21
C LYS A 181 -7.67 -5.21 -17.73
N SER A 182 -7.12 -6.43 -17.68
CA SER A 182 -7.81 -7.64 -18.13
C SER A 182 -8.88 -8.08 -17.13
N GLY A 183 -8.55 -8.13 -15.84
CA GLY A 183 -9.50 -8.53 -14.81
C GLY A 183 -10.66 -7.53 -14.68
N SER A 184 -10.40 -6.23 -14.76
CA SER A 184 -11.46 -5.21 -14.75
C SER A 184 -12.43 -5.36 -15.93
N ARG A 185 -11.95 -5.66 -17.15
CA ARG A 185 -12.79 -5.97 -18.31
C ARG A 185 -13.64 -7.21 -18.06
N GLU A 186 -13.04 -8.28 -17.55
CA GLU A 186 -13.74 -9.54 -17.25
C GLU A 186 -14.84 -9.37 -16.20
N ILE A 187 -14.57 -8.66 -15.10
CA ILE A 187 -15.58 -8.44 -14.06
C ILE A 187 -16.68 -7.48 -14.53
N PHE A 188 -16.37 -6.49 -15.38
CA PHE A 188 -17.38 -5.61 -15.95
C PHE A 188 -18.29 -6.36 -16.92
N ALA A 189 -17.74 -7.21 -17.78
CA ALA A 189 -18.51 -8.07 -18.67
C ALA A 189 -19.43 -9.04 -17.90
N SER A 190 -18.89 -9.75 -16.90
CA SER A 190 -19.68 -10.70 -16.10
C SER A 190 -20.75 -10.03 -15.23
N ALA A 191 -20.51 -8.79 -14.77
CA ALA A 191 -21.47 -8.01 -14.00
C ALA A 191 -22.47 -7.21 -14.86
N GLY A 192 -22.36 -7.26 -16.20
CA GLY A 192 -23.19 -6.46 -17.10
C GLY A 192 -22.96 -4.95 -17.00
N VAL A 193 -21.79 -4.52 -16.52
CA VAL A 193 -21.41 -3.11 -16.43
C VAL A 193 -20.92 -2.65 -17.80
N PRO A 194 -21.49 -1.57 -18.38
CA PRO A 194 -21.03 -1.03 -19.66
C PRO A 194 -19.55 -0.64 -19.60
N HIS A 195 -18.79 -1.06 -20.61
CA HIS A 195 -17.36 -0.82 -20.69
C HIS A 195 -16.92 -0.73 -22.16
N PRO A 196 -15.84 0.00 -22.47
CA PRO A 196 -15.40 0.18 -23.85
C PRO A 196 -15.05 -1.16 -24.50
N ASP A 197 -15.28 -1.28 -25.81
CA ASP A 197 -14.78 -2.41 -26.59
C ASP A 197 -13.27 -2.57 -26.42
N GLY A 198 -12.79 -3.80 -26.59
CA GLY A 198 -11.37 -4.12 -26.53
C GLY A 198 -11.16 -5.62 -26.51
N SER A 199 -9.91 -6.01 -26.30
CA SER A 199 -9.49 -7.41 -26.40
C SER A 199 -9.26 -8.06 -25.02
N PRO A 200 -9.26 -9.41 -24.99
CA PRO A 200 -8.62 -10.17 -23.92
C PRO A 200 -7.12 -9.87 -23.79
N LEU A 201 -6.51 -10.33 -22.70
CA LEU A 201 -5.06 -10.23 -22.51
C LEU A 201 -4.33 -11.13 -23.52
N MET A 202 -3.34 -10.57 -24.21
CA MET A 202 -2.52 -11.28 -25.19
C MET A 202 -1.04 -11.11 -24.92
N TRP A 203 -0.24 -12.09 -25.34
CA TRP A 203 1.17 -12.21 -25.00
C TRP A 203 2.09 -12.25 -26.23
N ASP A 204 1.51 -12.26 -27.43
CA ASP A 204 2.21 -12.27 -28.71
C ASP A 204 1.74 -11.12 -29.60
N GLU A 205 2.67 -10.66 -30.43
CA GLU A 205 2.47 -9.50 -31.31
C GLU A 205 1.44 -9.77 -32.40
N GLU A 206 1.42 -11.00 -32.95
CA GLU A 206 0.52 -11.36 -34.04
C GLU A 206 -0.95 -11.28 -33.61
N SER A 207 -1.29 -11.89 -32.47
CA SER A 207 -2.64 -11.82 -31.92
C SER A 207 -3.02 -10.39 -31.56
N LEU A 208 -2.08 -9.59 -31.03
CA LEU A 208 -2.28 -8.16 -30.75
C LEU A 208 -2.66 -7.36 -32.00
N LEU A 209 -1.97 -7.59 -33.11
CA LEU A 209 -2.27 -6.92 -34.38
C LEU A 209 -3.64 -7.32 -34.93
N GLN A 210 -4.01 -8.61 -34.84
CA GLN A 210 -5.29 -9.11 -35.32
C GLN A 210 -6.47 -8.47 -34.57
N GLU A 211 -6.45 -8.47 -33.23
CA GLU A 211 -7.51 -7.85 -32.43
C GLU A 211 -7.55 -6.32 -32.60
N ALA A 212 -6.39 -5.67 -32.66
CA ALA A 212 -6.34 -4.23 -32.88
C ALA A 212 -6.98 -3.85 -34.24
N ALA A 213 -6.71 -4.62 -35.29
CA ALA A 213 -7.34 -4.43 -36.59
C ALA A 213 -8.86 -4.65 -36.55
N GLN A 214 -9.33 -5.68 -35.86
CA GLN A 214 -10.78 -5.93 -35.69
C GLN A 214 -11.46 -4.76 -34.97
N LEU A 215 -10.88 -4.30 -33.86
CA LEU A 215 -11.40 -3.16 -33.09
C LEU A 215 -11.43 -1.87 -33.91
N CYS A 216 -10.37 -1.58 -34.67
CA CYS A 216 -10.32 -0.43 -35.57
C CYS A 216 -11.37 -0.52 -36.69
N GLY A 217 -11.68 -1.72 -37.20
CA GLY A 217 -12.70 -1.92 -38.23
C GLY A 217 -14.14 -1.77 -37.73
N ILE A 218 -14.37 -1.92 -36.42
CA ILE A 218 -15.68 -1.74 -35.77
C ILE A 218 -15.95 -0.26 -35.46
N LEU A 219 -14.91 0.55 -35.29
CA LEU A 219 -15.04 1.97 -35.05
C LEU A 219 -15.38 2.70 -36.37
N PRO A 220 -16.46 3.50 -36.43
CA PRO A 220 -16.80 4.26 -37.62
C PRO A 220 -15.65 5.22 -37.96
N HIS A 221 -15.22 5.21 -39.22
CA HIS A 221 -14.29 6.21 -39.75
C HIS A 221 -15.00 7.57 -39.70
N ASN A 222 -14.65 8.41 -38.73
CA ASN A 222 -15.02 9.82 -38.70
C ASN A 222 -14.22 10.60 -39.74
#